data_AF-A0A8T2MER4-F1
#
_entry.id   AF-A0A8T2MER4-F1
#
_cell.length_a   1.000
_cell.length_b   1.000
_cell.length_c   1.000
_cell.angle_alpha   90.00
_cell.angle_beta   90.00
_cell.angle_gamma   90.00
#
_symmetry.space_group_name_H-M   'P 1'
#
loop_
_entity.id
_entity.type
_entity.pdbx_description
1 polymer ?
#
loop_
_entity_poly.entity_id
_entity_poly.type
_entity_poly.pdbx_seq_one_letter_code
_entity_poly.pdbx_strand_id
1 'polypeptide(L)'
;MDPYLDGLLNNLDRRFENLDILGAFHIFGAAPSDLENCTSNLQILSQKFLPQQPEHVVLQEWESFKHHLVVGAFQDMDQLHILTKLASQHEEWPQLYPSLSKLAAIALTVPVSSVNCERDFSTMNRVKTDLRNRLQGEHLAACMRISINGPSVLEFPYQKAFELFFKKSRRIKCSEPACQMCH
;
A
#
# COMPACT_ATOMS: atom_id res chain seq x y z
N MET A 1 5.99 28.86 -27.00
CA MET A 1 5.45 27.58 -26.51
C MET A 1 6.67 26.72 -26.29
N ASP A 2 6.99 26.43 -25.04
CA ASP A 2 8.18 25.67 -24.66
C ASP A 2 7.75 24.21 -24.50
N PRO A 3 8.03 23.33 -25.47
CA PRO A 3 7.45 21.97 -25.50
C PRO A 3 7.78 21.14 -24.26
N TYR A 4 8.90 21.46 -23.60
CA TYR A 4 9.27 20.87 -22.32
C TYR A 4 8.38 21.33 -21.17
N LEU A 5 8.10 22.64 -21.05
CA LEU A 5 7.23 23.18 -20.01
C LEU A 5 5.79 22.69 -20.20
N ASP A 6 5.31 22.68 -21.44
CA ASP A 6 3.98 22.15 -21.77
C ASP A 6 3.87 20.66 -21.44
N GLY A 7 4.92 19.89 -21.76
CA GLY A 7 5.02 18.47 -21.41
C GLY A 7 5.09 18.22 -19.90
N LEU A 8 5.82 19.05 -19.16
CA LEU A 8 5.94 18.96 -17.70
C LEU A 8 4.59 19.27 -17.03
N LEU A 9 3.94 20.36 -17.41
CA LEU A 9 2.62 20.75 -16.89
C LEU A 9 1.60 19.64 -17.14
N ASN A 10 1.50 19.13 -18.37
CA ASN A 10 0.60 18.03 -18.70
C ASN A 10 0.89 16.76 -17.88
N ASN A 11 2.16 16.46 -17.59
CA ASN A 11 2.51 15.32 -16.72
C ASN A 11 2.10 15.55 -15.27
N LEU A 12 2.26 16.77 -14.75
CA LEU A 12 1.83 17.11 -13.40
C LEU A 12 0.30 17.05 -13.30
N ASP A 13 -0.42 17.67 -14.23
CA ASP A 13 -1.88 17.67 -14.26
C ASP A 13 -2.44 16.25 -14.34
N ARG A 14 -1.91 15.41 -15.23
CA ARG A 14 -2.34 13.99 -15.34
C ARG A 14 -2.01 13.16 -14.11
N ARG A 15 -0.91 13.44 -13.41
CA ARG A 15 -0.51 12.68 -12.21
C ARG A 15 -1.29 13.11 -10.98
N PHE A 16 -1.68 14.38 -10.90
CA PHE A 16 -2.27 15.00 -9.73
C PHE A 16 -3.71 15.47 -9.95
N GLU A 17 -4.40 14.92 -10.96
CA GLU A 17 -5.77 15.25 -11.35
C GLU A 17 -6.81 15.11 -10.21
N ASN A 18 -6.50 14.33 -9.17
CA ASN A 18 -7.42 14.00 -8.08
C ASN A 18 -6.86 14.39 -6.69
N LEU A 19 -6.08 15.48 -6.60
CA LEU A 19 -5.57 15.99 -5.31
C LEU A 19 -6.69 16.30 -4.31
N ASP A 20 -7.84 16.77 -4.79
CA ASP A 20 -9.00 17.09 -3.96
C ASP A 20 -9.50 15.86 -3.18
N ILE A 21 -9.40 14.66 -3.77
CA ILE A 21 -9.78 13.40 -3.13
C ILE A 21 -8.84 13.07 -1.97
N LEU A 22 -7.54 13.34 -2.13
CA LEU A 22 -6.56 13.15 -1.07
C LEU A 22 -6.76 14.17 0.06
N GLY A 23 -7.02 15.42 -0.32
CA GLY A 23 -7.40 16.48 0.62
C GLY A 23 -8.64 16.09 1.44
N ALA A 24 -9.64 15.49 0.79
CA ALA A 24 -10.89 15.10 1.44
C ALA A 24 -10.72 14.09 2.58
N PHE A 25 -9.65 13.28 2.62
CA PHE A 25 -9.41 12.38 3.76
C PHE A 25 -9.07 13.09 5.07
N HIS A 26 -8.77 14.39 5.06
CA HIS A 26 -8.54 15.19 6.27
C HIS A 26 -9.77 15.25 7.20
N ILE A 27 -10.96 14.86 6.73
CA ILE A 27 -12.15 14.75 7.60
C ILE A 27 -11.90 13.88 8.85
N PHE A 28 -11.05 12.86 8.76
CA PHE A 28 -10.75 11.96 9.87
C PHE A 28 -9.84 12.59 10.95
N GLY A 29 -9.24 13.74 10.70
CA GLY A 29 -8.40 14.48 11.65
C GLY A 29 -8.79 15.95 11.78
N ALA A 30 -10.00 16.32 11.33
CA ALA A 30 -10.47 17.69 11.37
C ALA A 30 -10.67 18.17 12.83
N ALA A 31 -10.27 19.41 13.10
CA ALA A 31 -10.51 20.02 14.41
C ALA A 31 -12.02 20.18 14.65
N PRO A 32 -12.49 20.16 15.92
CA PRO A 32 -13.90 20.33 16.30
C PRO A 32 -14.62 21.49 15.60
N SER A 33 -13.92 22.60 15.33
CA SER A 33 -14.45 23.78 14.64
C SER A 33 -14.74 23.59 13.16
N ASP A 34 -14.12 22.60 12.52
CA ASP A 34 -14.13 22.44 11.06
C ASP A 34 -15.08 21.33 10.59
N LEU A 35 -15.63 20.52 11.51
CA LEU A 35 -16.47 19.36 11.16
C LEU A 35 -17.77 19.72 10.44
N GLU A 36 -18.32 20.91 10.67
CA GLU A 36 -19.52 21.38 9.94
C GLU A 36 -19.25 21.55 8.43
N ASN A 37 -18.00 21.87 8.08
CA ASN A 37 -17.58 22.07 6.69
C ASN A 37 -17.05 20.77 6.04
N CYS A 38 -16.92 19.67 6.79
CA CYS A 38 -16.38 18.41 6.30
C CYS A 38 -17.37 17.60 5.44
N THR A 39 -18.65 17.95 5.43
CA THR A 39 -19.69 17.22 4.69
C THR A 39 -19.42 17.15 3.19
N SER A 40 -18.93 18.23 2.58
CA SER A 40 -18.55 18.26 1.16
C SER A 40 -17.42 17.28 0.84
N ASN A 41 -16.40 17.23 1.70
CA ASN A 41 -15.28 16.29 1.58
C ASN A 41 -15.75 14.83 1.72
N LEU A 42 -16.65 14.56 2.66
CA LEU A 42 -17.24 13.23 2.80
C LEU A 42 -18.02 12.83 1.55
N GLN A 43 -18.77 13.74 0.93
CA GLN A 43 -19.49 13.50 -0.32
C GLN A 43 -18.54 13.15 -1.47
N ILE A 44 -17.42 13.87 -1.61
CA ILE A 44 -16.36 13.56 -2.60
C ILE A 44 -15.86 12.12 -2.40
N LEU A 45 -15.53 11.75 -1.17
CA LEU A 45 -15.05 10.40 -0.84
C LEU A 45 -16.12 9.33 -1.10
N SER A 46 -17.37 9.58 -0.69
CA SER A 46 -18.48 8.66 -0.85
C SER A 46 -18.78 8.39 -2.33
N GLN A 47 -18.85 9.44 -3.16
CA GLN A 47 -19.08 9.30 -4.59
C GLN A 47 -17.96 8.51 -5.29
N LYS A 48 -16.71 8.73 -4.88
CA LYS A 48 -15.55 8.07 -5.49
C LYS A 48 -15.41 6.60 -5.08
N PHE A 49 -15.48 6.34 -3.78
CA PHE A 49 -15.05 5.06 -3.20
C PHE A 49 -16.21 4.18 -2.75
N LEU A 50 -17.39 4.76 -2.55
CA LEU A 50 -18.59 4.05 -2.08
C LEU A 50 -19.80 4.24 -3.03
N PRO A 51 -19.66 4.06 -4.36
CA PRO A 51 -20.72 4.37 -5.32
C PRO A 51 -21.99 3.51 -5.15
N GLN A 52 -21.88 2.39 -4.43
CA GLN A 52 -23.00 1.47 -4.17
C GLN A 52 -23.73 1.78 -2.85
N GLN A 53 -23.17 2.64 -2.00
CA GLN A 53 -23.80 3.00 -0.72
C GLN A 53 -24.68 4.25 -0.90
N PRO A 54 -25.93 4.23 -0.40
CA PRO A 54 -26.75 5.44 -0.41
C PRO A 54 -26.10 6.55 0.43
N GLU A 55 -26.02 7.75 -0.12
CA GLU A 55 -25.35 8.89 0.52
C GLU A 55 -25.88 9.19 1.93
N HIS A 56 -27.19 9.06 2.15
CA HIS A 56 -27.81 9.29 3.45
C HIS A 56 -27.29 8.35 4.56
N VAL A 57 -26.90 7.11 4.21
CA VAL A 57 -26.33 6.16 5.18
C VAL A 57 -24.95 6.64 5.64
N VAL A 58 -24.12 7.08 4.70
CA VAL A 58 -22.77 7.59 4.99
C VAL A 58 -22.85 8.88 5.81
N LEU A 59 -23.80 9.77 5.50
CA LEU A 59 -24.05 10.99 6.26
C LEU A 59 -24.54 10.70 7.69
N GLN A 60 -25.39 9.68 7.87
CA GLN A 60 -25.85 9.28 9.20
C GLN A 60 -24.72 8.69 10.05
N GLU A 61 -23.88 7.83 9.46
CA GLU A 61 -22.66 7.33 10.12
C GLU A 61 -21.77 8.51 10.54
N TRP A 62 -21.55 9.47 9.64
CA TRP A 62 -20.75 10.65 9.90
C TRP A 62 -21.28 11.50 11.05
N GLU A 63 -22.59 11.77 11.08
CA GLU A 63 -23.20 12.56 12.14
C GLU A 63 -22.95 11.96 13.53
N SER A 64 -23.10 10.64 13.66
CA SER A 64 -22.78 9.92 14.89
C SER A 64 -21.28 9.96 15.20
N PHE A 65 -20.43 9.75 14.20
CA PHE A 65 -18.98 9.70 14.35
C PHE A 65 -18.38 11.04 14.84
N LYS A 66 -18.93 12.19 14.40
CA LYS A 66 -18.51 13.52 14.86
C LYS A 66 -18.51 13.64 16.38
N HIS A 67 -19.48 13.03 17.05
CA HIS A 67 -19.53 13.04 18.52
C HIS A 67 -18.33 12.32 19.15
N HIS A 68 -17.86 11.22 18.55
CA HIS A 68 -16.71 10.49 19.05
C HIS A 68 -15.38 11.20 18.80
N LEU A 69 -15.29 12.08 17.80
CA LEU A 69 -14.15 12.96 17.55
C LEU A 69 -14.02 14.07 18.61
N VAL A 70 -15.14 14.61 19.08
CA VAL A 70 -15.13 15.77 19.99
C VAL A 70 -15.09 15.37 21.47
N VAL A 71 -15.85 14.34 21.86
CA VAL A 71 -16.06 13.99 23.29
C VAL A 71 -15.94 12.48 23.54
N GLY A 72 -15.41 11.71 22.59
CA GLY A 72 -15.41 10.24 22.66
C GLY A 72 -14.04 9.60 22.49
N ALA A 73 -14.08 8.35 22.02
CA ALA A 73 -12.91 7.47 21.93
C ALA A 73 -11.82 7.92 20.95
N PHE A 74 -12.10 8.95 20.14
CA PHE A 74 -11.17 9.56 19.19
C PHE A 74 -10.73 10.98 19.58
N GLN A 75 -11.18 11.48 20.73
CA GLN A 75 -10.76 12.78 21.24
C GLN A 75 -9.23 12.80 21.41
N ASP A 76 -8.61 13.90 20.97
CA ASP A 76 -7.16 14.15 21.04
C ASP A 76 -6.28 13.12 20.29
N MET A 77 -6.88 12.23 19.50
CA MET A 77 -6.14 11.30 18.65
C MET A 77 -5.73 11.97 17.34
N ASP A 78 -4.55 11.64 16.83
CA ASP A 78 -4.18 12.05 15.48
C ASP A 78 -4.94 11.24 14.41
N GLN A 79 -4.94 11.78 13.19
CA GLN A 79 -5.63 11.18 12.05
C GLN A 79 -5.19 9.74 11.77
N LEU A 80 -3.89 9.42 11.89
CA LEU A 80 -3.37 8.09 11.60
C LEU A 80 -3.89 7.05 12.58
N HIS A 81 -3.95 7.39 13.86
CA HIS A 81 -4.50 6.49 14.88
C HIS A 81 -6.01 6.31 14.72
N ILE A 82 -6.75 7.37 14.38
CA ILE A 82 -8.19 7.30 14.08
C ILE A 82 -8.45 6.35 12.91
N LEU A 83 -7.75 6.54 11.80
CA LEU A 83 -7.85 5.69 10.62
C LEU A 83 -7.51 4.22 10.94
N THR A 84 -6.47 3.99 11.75
CA THR A 84 -6.03 2.66 12.13
C THR A 84 -7.08 1.92 12.97
N LYS A 85 -7.71 2.61 13.93
CA LYS A 85 -8.80 2.04 14.74
C LYS A 85 -10.03 1.72 13.90
N LEU A 86 -10.43 2.64 13.02
CA LEU A 86 -11.55 2.43 12.09
C LEU A 86 -11.30 1.25 11.14
N ALA A 87 -10.07 1.05 10.68
CA ALA A 87 -9.71 -0.07 9.79
C ALA A 87 -9.41 -1.39 10.53
N SER A 88 -9.35 -1.39 11.85
CA SER A 88 -8.93 -2.55 12.65
C SER A 88 -10.02 -3.61 12.72
N GLN A 89 -9.68 -4.87 12.37
CA GLN A 89 -10.60 -6.00 12.47
C GLN A 89 -10.89 -6.45 13.90
N HIS A 90 -10.13 -5.96 14.88
CA HIS A 90 -10.23 -6.34 16.28
C HIS A 90 -11.05 -5.35 17.12
N GLU A 91 -11.52 -4.27 16.52
CA GLU A 91 -12.35 -3.26 17.19
C GLU A 91 -13.81 -3.34 16.74
N GLU A 92 -14.69 -2.64 17.46
CA GLU A 92 -16.14 -2.59 17.20
C GLU A 92 -16.53 -1.50 16.17
N TRP A 93 -15.59 -0.62 15.81
CA TRP A 93 -15.83 0.49 14.90
C TRP A 93 -16.17 0.08 13.46
N PRO A 94 -15.56 -0.97 12.86
CA PRO A 94 -15.97 -1.44 11.55
C PRO A 94 -17.42 -1.88 11.45
N GLN A 95 -17.99 -2.37 12.56
CA GLN A 95 -19.39 -2.76 12.63
C GLN A 95 -20.30 -1.55 12.83
N LEU A 96 -19.87 -0.57 13.63
CA LEU A 96 -20.63 0.65 13.91
C LEU A 96 -20.60 1.66 12.75
N TYR A 97 -19.47 1.75 12.05
CA TYR A 97 -19.21 2.70 10.96
C TYR A 97 -18.62 2.01 9.73
N PRO A 98 -19.37 1.11 9.07
CA PRO A 98 -18.85 0.29 7.97
C PRO A 98 -18.43 1.13 6.75
N SER A 99 -19.05 2.27 6.49
CA SER A 99 -18.70 3.15 5.38
C SER A 99 -17.41 3.92 5.70
N LEU A 100 -17.34 4.51 6.89
CA LEU A 100 -16.14 5.25 7.32
C LEU A 100 -14.93 4.33 7.48
N SER A 101 -15.13 3.08 7.90
CA SER A 101 -14.07 2.09 8.06
C SER A 101 -13.49 1.65 6.72
N LYS A 102 -14.32 1.52 5.68
CA LYS A 102 -13.85 1.31 4.30
C LYS A 102 -13.04 2.50 3.80
N LEU A 103 -13.53 3.73 4.02
CA LEU A 103 -12.80 4.94 3.67
C LEU A 103 -11.46 5.02 4.41
N ALA A 104 -11.42 4.65 5.69
CA ALA A 104 -10.20 4.63 6.47
C ALA A 104 -9.17 3.62 5.95
N ALA A 105 -9.60 2.41 5.62
CA ALA A 105 -8.75 1.40 5.00
C ALA A 105 -8.20 1.88 3.64
N ILE A 106 -9.01 2.59 2.85
CA ILE A 106 -8.56 3.19 1.59
C ILE A 106 -7.50 4.26 1.88
N ALA A 107 -7.76 5.19 2.80
CA ALA A 107 -6.81 6.24 3.16
C ALA A 107 -5.44 5.68 3.56
N LEU A 108 -5.41 4.60 4.36
CA LEU A 108 -4.19 3.94 4.80
C LEU A 108 -3.43 3.20 3.69
N THR A 109 -4.11 2.85 2.60
CA THR A 109 -3.49 2.14 1.46
C THR A 109 -3.07 3.07 0.33
N VAL A 110 -3.47 4.34 0.36
CA VAL A 110 -3.04 5.34 -0.62
C VAL A 110 -1.55 5.65 -0.42
N PRO A 111 -0.70 5.44 -1.42
CA PRO A 111 0.70 5.82 -1.34
C PRO A 111 0.83 7.35 -1.42
N VAL A 112 1.10 8.01 -0.30
CA VAL A 112 1.24 9.47 -0.21
C VAL A 112 2.62 9.94 -0.71
N SER A 113 3.62 9.05 -0.83
CA SER A 113 4.97 9.42 -1.25
C SER A 113 5.65 8.41 -2.19
N SER A 114 6.62 8.90 -2.95
CA SER A 114 7.49 8.09 -3.82
C SER A 114 8.55 7.29 -3.06
N VAL A 115 8.66 7.44 -1.73
CA VAL A 115 9.73 6.82 -0.93
C VAL A 115 9.77 5.30 -1.08
N ASN A 116 8.60 4.65 -1.13
CA ASN A 116 8.51 3.22 -1.37
C ASN A 116 8.97 2.85 -2.78
N CYS A 117 8.59 3.64 -3.79
CA CYS A 117 9.05 3.45 -5.16
C CYS A 117 10.58 3.61 -5.28
N GLU A 118 11.16 4.62 -4.64
CA GLU A 118 12.61 4.85 -4.61
C GLU A 118 13.36 3.68 -3.95
N ARG A 119 12.81 3.14 -2.85
CA ARG A 119 13.33 1.93 -2.21
C ARG A 119 13.28 0.72 -3.14
N ASP A 120 12.19 0.57 -3.89
CA ASP A 120 12.05 -0.51 -4.87
C ASP A 120 13.03 -0.33 -6.05
N PHE A 121 13.25 0.88 -6.54
CA PHE A 121 14.27 1.16 -7.56
C PHE A 121 15.69 0.89 -7.04
N SER A 122 15.99 1.25 -5.79
CA SER A 122 17.27 0.89 -5.17
C SER A 122 17.45 -0.62 -5.07
N THR A 123 16.38 -1.34 -4.70
CA THR A 123 16.38 -2.80 -4.68
C THR A 123 16.59 -3.39 -6.07
N MET A 124 15.96 -2.79 -7.10
CA MET A 124 16.16 -3.18 -8.48
C MET A 124 17.63 -3.02 -8.91
N ASN A 125 18.28 -1.93 -8.54
CA ASN A 125 19.70 -1.71 -8.84
C ASN A 125 20.62 -2.76 -8.16
N ARG A 126 20.23 -3.29 -7.00
CA ARG A 126 20.95 -4.40 -6.34
C ARG A 126 20.72 -5.73 -7.05
N VAL A 127 19.50 -5.99 -7.52
CA VAL A 127 19.15 -7.21 -8.27
C VAL A 127 19.76 -7.19 -9.68
N LYS A 128 19.78 -6.03 -10.31
CA LYS A 128 20.18 -5.78 -11.69
C LYS A 128 21.48 -4.95 -11.71
N THR A 129 22.58 -5.63 -11.44
CA THR A 129 23.92 -5.05 -11.50
C THR A 129 24.41 -4.92 -12.94
N ASP A 130 25.53 -4.22 -13.15
CA ASP A 130 26.16 -4.06 -14.47
C ASP A 130 26.46 -5.41 -15.15
N LEU A 131 26.89 -6.41 -14.36
CA LEU A 131 27.14 -7.77 -14.82
C LEU A 131 25.85 -8.59 -15.05
N ARG A 132 24.74 -8.20 -14.40
CA ARG A 132 23.43 -8.90 -14.47
C ARG A 132 22.33 -8.01 -15.07
N ASN A 133 22.67 -7.24 -16.09
CA ASN A 133 21.77 -6.25 -16.69
C ASN A 133 20.70 -6.83 -17.65
N ARG A 134 20.72 -8.14 -17.93
CA ARG A 134 19.77 -8.81 -18.85
C ARG A 134 18.49 -9.31 -18.18
N LEU A 135 18.31 -9.14 -16.87
CA LEU A 135 17.05 -9.48 -16.21
C LEU A 135 15.92 -8.56 -16.68
N GLN A 136 14.84 -9.17 -17.15
CA GLN A 136 13.65 -8.49 -17.67
C GLN A 136 12.39 -9.32 -17.41
N GLY A 137 11.23 -8.68 -17.56
CA GLY A 137 9.91 -9.33 -17.46
C GLY A 137 9.70 -10.09 -16.16
N GLU A 138 9.10 -11.28 -16.27
CA GLU A 138 8.74 -12.13 -15.13
C GLU A 138 9.92 -12.51 -14.24
N HIS A 139 11.10 -12.75 -14.83
CA HIS A 139 12.28 -13.13 -14.05
C HIS A 139 12.77 -12.00 -13.15
N LEU A 140 12.77 -10.76 -13.66
CA LEU A 140 13.11 -9.59 -12.84
C LEU A 140 12.05 -9.39 -11.75
N ALA A 141 10.77 -9.48 -12.09
CA ALA A 141 9.66 -9.35 -11.14
C ALA A 141 9.72 -10.41 -10.02
N ALA A 142 10.10 -11.65 -10.34
CA ALA A 142 10.28 -12.70 -9.35
C ALA A 142 11.46 -12.42 -8.40
N CYS A 143 12.61 -12.00 -8.95
CA CYS A 143 13.77 -11.62 -8.12
C CYS A 143 13.46 -10.43 -7.22
N MET A 144 12.77 -9.42 -7.75
CA MET A 144 12.31 -8.26 -6.99
C MET A 144 11.38 -8.65 -5.84
N ARG A 145 10.37 -9.50 -6.11
CA ARG A 145 9.44 -9.97 -5.08
C ARG A 145 10.15 -10.70 -3.94
N ILE A 146 11.13 -11.55 -4.27
CA ILE A 146 11.95 -12.25 -3.28
C ILE A 146 12.85 -11.26 -2.51
N SER A 147 13.49 -10.30 -3.18
CA SER A 147 14.34 -9.32 -2.48
C SER A 147 13.57 -8.37 -1.56
N ILE A 148 12.34 -8.01 -1.91
CA ILE A 148 11.51 -7.07 -1.13
C ILE A 148 10.81 -7.78 0.02
N ASN A 149 10.19 -8.93 -0.24
CA ASN A 149 9.28 -9.60 0.71
C ASN A 149 9.75 -10.98 1.16
N GLY A 150 10.88 -11.46 0.63
CA GLY A 150 11.38 -12.79 0.95
C GLY A 150 11.86 -12.89 2.40
N PRO A 151 11.86 -14.11 2.96
CA PRO A 151 12.43 -14.36 4.28
C PRO A 151 13.93 -14.07 4.27
N SER A 152 14.53 -14.00 5.46
CA SER A 152 15.97 -13.84 5.56
C SER A 152 16.69 -14.96 4.81
N VAL A 153 17.84 -14.62 4.23
CA VAL A 153 18.71 -15.63 3.57
C VAL A 153 19.08 -16.74 4.56
N LEU A 154 19.16 -16.44 5.85
CA LEU A 154 19.42 -17.41 6.92
C LEU A 154 18.29 -18.42 7.12
N GLU A 155 17.06 -18.07 6.77
CA GLU A 155 15.88 -18.92 6.87
C GLU A 155 15.64 -19.74 5.60
N PHE A 156 16.46 -19.52 4.56
CA PHE A 156 16.32 -20.24 3.31
C PHE A 156 16.63 -21.73 3.50
N PRO A 157 15.74 -22.66 3.11
CA PRO A 157 15.95 -24.08 3.31
C PRO A 157 16.92 -24.66 2.27
N TYR A 158 18.22 -24.37 2.44
CA TYR A 158 19.29 -24.75 1.52
C TYR A 158 19.31 -26.24 1.20
N GLN A 159 19.11 -27.10 2.20
CA GLN A 159 19.11 -28.55 2.02
C GLN A 159 18.01 -29.00 1.04
N LYS A 160 16.78 -28.51 1.26
CA LYS A 160 15.64 -28.81 0.39
C LYS A 160 15.83 -28.23 -1.02
N ALA A 161 16.38 -27.03 -1.13
CA ALA A 161 16.69 -26.41 -2.41
C ALA A 161 17.76 -27.22 -3.18
N PHE A 162 18.78 -27.71 -2.48
CA PHE A 162 19.82 -28.56 -3.02
C PHE A 162 19.24 -29.88 -3.54
N GLU A 163 18.37 -30.54 -2.76
CA GLU A 163 17.67 -31.75 -3.19
C GLU A 163 16.83 -31.53 -4.44
N LEU A 164 16.03 -30.45 -4.47
CA LEU A 164 15.23 -30.08 -5.64
C LEU A 164 16.10 -29.77 -6.87
N PHE A 165 17.25 -29.13 -6.66
CA PHE A 165 18.17 -28.78 -7.74
C PHE A 165 18.68 -30.02 -8.47
N PHE A 166 19.02 -31.09 -7.74
CA PHE A 166 19.54 -32.35 -8.27
C PHE A 166 18.48 -33.40 -8.65
N LYS A 167 17.18 -33.15 -8.44
CA LYS A 167 16.11 -34.01 -9.00
C LYS A 167 16.17 -34.15 -10.53
N LYS A 168 16.82 -33.21 -11.22
CA LYS A 168 17.11 -33.30 -12.66
C LYS A 168 18.60 -33.54 -12.85
N SER A 169 18.97 -34.37 -13.81
CA SER A 169 20.38 -34.60 -14.14
C SER A 169 21.10 -33.28 -14.42
N ARG A 170 22.21 -33.05 -13.70
CA ARG A 170 23.06 -31.85 -13.82
C ARG A 170 24.45 -32.23 -14.30
N ARG A 171 25.10 -31.30 -14.99
CA ARG A 171 26.50 -31.45 -15.42
C ARG A 171 27.50 -31.19 -14.30
N ILE A 172 27.07 -30.55 -13.22
CA ILE A 172 27.90 -30.25 -12.05
C ILE A 172 27.89 -31.48 -11.14
N LYS A 173 29.08 -32.04 -10.89
CA LYS A 173 29.30 -33.15 -9.95
C LYS A 173 30.26 -32.68 -8.86
N CYS A 174 30.05 -33.11 -7.63
CA CYS A 174 31.01 -32.84 -6.58
C CYS A 174 32.20 -33.82 -6.67
N SER A 175 33.32 -33.45 -6.06
CA SER A 175 34.54 -34.25 -6.03
C SER A 175 34.44 -35.49 -5.12
N GLU A 176 33.35 -35.61 -4.37
CA GLU A 176 33.17 -36.61 -3.32
C GLU A 176 32.58 -37.90 -3.92
N PRO A 177 33.34 -39.01 -3.92
CA PRO A 177 32.95 -40.23 -4.62
C PRO A 177 31.74 -40.95 -4.00
N ALA A 178 31.32 -40.59 -2.79
CA ALA A 178 30.17 -41.16 -2.07
C ALA A 178 28.89 -40.30 -2.14
N CYS A 179 28.90 -39.20 -2.92
CA CYS A 179 27.77 -38.29 -3.04
C CYS A 179 26.56 -38.93 -3.74
N GLN A 180 25.59 -39.42 -2.97
CA GLN A 180 24.35 -40.01 -3.49
C GLN A 180 23.43 -38.99 -4.22
N MET A 181 23.70 -37.70 -4.06
CA MET A 181 22.86 -36.60 -4.55
C MET A 181 23.18 -36.17 -5.99
N CYS A 182 24.43 -36.33 -6.43
CA CYS A 182 24.95 -35.72 -7.66
C CYS A 182 25.22 -36.74 -8.79
N HIS A 183 24.67 -37.95 -8.65
CA HIS A 183 24.79 -39.04 -9.62
C HIS A 183 23.96 -38.85 -10.89
#